data_AF-A0A7Z9DX60-F1
#
_entry.id   AF-A0A7Z9DX60-F1
#
_cell.length_a   1.000
_cell.length_b   1.000
_cell.length_c   1.000
_cell.angle_alpha   90.00
_cell.angle_beta   90.00
_cell.angle_gamma   90.00
#
_symmetry.space_group_name_H-M   'P 1'
#
loop_
_entity.id
_entity.type
_entity.pdbx_description
1 polymer ?
#
loop_
_entity_poly.entity_id
_entity_poly.type
_entity_poly.pdbx_seq_one_letter_code
_entity_poly.pdbx_strand_id
1 'polypeptide(L)'
;MKKMIHLKPGDSVEHQFIQTGELTYQVRQDTMHDLENIGEDIKHLSLVIQSVQRNYQALLDQNQHLQNLLLNLVKNCYCWEGNRCQNCQNILQAIAKNPTHLDSVPTEKYQDIVTQLRKQN
;
A
#
# COMPACT_ATOMS: atom_id res chain seq x y z
N MET A 1 80.08 -3.31 -17.93
CA MET A 1 79.16 -2.77 -18.95
C MET A 1 77.73 -3.01 -18.49
N LYS A 2 76.99 -1.96 -18.10
CA LYS A 2 75.57 -2.09 -17.69
C LYS A 2 74.69 -2.06 -18.95
N LYS A 3 73.95 -3.13 -19.21
CA LYS A 3 72.90 -3.16 -20.24
C LYS A 3 71.71 -2.34 -19.71
N MET A 4 71.49 -1.16 -20.29
CA MET A 4 70.24 -0.44 -20.12
C MET A 4 69.17 -1.15 -20.95
N ILE A 5 68.20 -1.74 -20.28
CA ILE A 5 67.00 -2.27 -20.93
C ILE A 5 66.11 -1.07 -21.21
N HIS A 6 66.05 -0.65 -22.47
CA HIS A 6 65.04 0.29 -22.94
C HIS A 6 63.70 -0.46 -23.04
N LEU A 7 62.86 -0.31 -22.02
CA LEU A 7 61.44 -0.62 -22.15
C LEU A 7 60.84 0.37 -23.15
N LYS A 8 60.28 -0.16 -24.25
CA LYS A 8 59.64 0.65 -25.29
C LYS A 8 58.38 1.29 -24.71
N PRO A 9 58.20 2.61 -24.83
CA PRO A 9 57.00 3.30 -24.33
C PRO A 9 55.67 2.83 -24.94
N GLY A 10 55.71 2.17 -26.11
CA GLY A 10 54.53 1.68 -26.83
C GLY A 10 53.77 0.56 -26.11
N ASP A 11 54.49 -0.33 -25.41
CA ASP A 11 53.88 -1.50 -24.77
C ASP A 11 53.03 -1.11 -23.55
N SER A 12 53.37 -0.01 -22.87
CA SER A 12 52.62 0.48 -21.69
C SER A 12 51.27 1.08 -22.05
N VAL A 13 51.20 1.79 -23.18
CA VAL A 13 50.00 2.54 -23.59
C VAL A 13 48.97 1.59 -24.18
N GLU A 14 49.40 0.66 -25.04
CA GLU A 14 48.54 -0.36 -25.63
C GLU A 14 47.93 -1.29 -24.55
N HIS A 15 48.74 -1.70 -23.57
CA HIS A 15 48.25 -2.50 -22.44
C HIS A 15 47.23 -1.75 -21.57
N GLN A 16 47.41 -0.43 -21.39
CA GLN A 16 46.45 0.44 -20.70
C GLN A 16 45.14 0.57 -21.49
N PHE A 17 45.20 0.69 -22.82
CA PHE A 17 44.02 0.74 -23.66
C PHE A 17 43.23 -0.56 -23.62
N ILE A 18 43.91 -1.72 -23.67
CA ILE A 18 43.28 -3.03 -23.55
C ILE A 18 42.59 -3.19 -22.18
N GLN A 19 43.30 -2.89 -21.09
CA GLN A 19 42.72 -2.94 -19.74
C GLN A 19 41.52 -2.01 -19.57
N THR A 20 41.60 -0.80 -20.13
CA THR A 20 40.49 0.16 -20.06
C THR A 20 39.28 -0.33 -20.86
N GLY A 21 39.52 -0.97 -22.02
CA GLY A 21 38.47 -1.60 -22.82
C GLY A 21 37.79 -2.77 -22.10
N GLU A 22 38.57 -3.65 -21.48
CA GLU A 22 38.05 -4.78 -20.69
C GLU A 22 37.25 -4.29 -19.48
N LEU A 23 37.76 -3.31 -18.73
CA LEU A 23 37.05 -2.71 -17.60
C LEU A 23 35.74 -2.06 -18.05
N THR A 24 35.76 -1.32 -19.15
CA THR A 24 34.55 -0.69 -19.71
C THR A 24 33.52 -1.74 -20.12
N TYR A 25 33.97 -2.86 -20.70
CA TYR A 25 33.09 -3.97 -21.04
C TYR A 25 32.47 -4.61 -19.80
N GLN A 26 33.26 -4.86 -18.75
CA GLN A 26 32.78 -5.41 -17.48
C GLN A 26 31.75 -4.49 -16.82
N VAL A 27 32.07 -3.20 -16.66
CA VAL A 27 31.14 -2.21 -16.11
C VAL A 27 29.83 -2.19 -16.90
N ARG A 28 29.90 -2.29 -18.23
CA ARG A 28 28.70 -2.36 -19.07
C ARG A 28 27.88 -3.62 -18.78
N GLN A 29 28.51 -4.78 -18.69
CA GLN A 29 27.79 -6.03 -18.40
C GLN A 29 27.12 -5.97 -17.01
N ASP A 30 27.85 -5.52 -16.00
CA ASP A 30 27.33 -5.38 -14.63
C ASP A 30 26.16 -4.40 -14.61
N THR A 31 26.29 -3.26 -15.28
CA THR A 31 25.21 -2.27 -15.39
C THR A 31 23.97 -2.84 -16.10
N MET A 32 24.15 -3.63 -17.16
CA MET A 32 23.01 -4.26 -17.84
C MET A 32 22.31 -5.26 -16.92
N HIS A 33 23.08 -6.06 -16.17
CA HIS A 33 22.52 -7.00 -15.20
C HIS A 33 21.76 -6.29 -14.07
N ASP A 34 22.33 -5.22 -13.52
CA ASP A 34 21.66 -4.40 -12.50
C ASP A 34 20.35 -3.79 -13.02
N LEU A 35 20.33 -3.31 -14.27
CA LEU A 35 19.11 -2.78 -14.89
C LEU A 35 18.04 -3.86 -15.09
N GLU A 36 18.43 -5.09 -15.44
CA GLU A 36 17.51 -6.23 -15.52
C GLU A 36 16.92 -6.55 -14.15
N ASN A 37 17.76 -6.64 -13.11
CA ASN A 37 17.34 -6.90 -11.73
C ASN A 37 16.38 -5.82 -11.22
N ILE A 38 16.71 -4.53 -11.43
CA ILE A 38 15.81 -3.41 -11.10
C ILE A 38 14.49 -3.52 -11.85
N GLY A 39 14.52 -3.93 -13.12
CA GLY A 39 13.32 -4.17 -13.92
C GLY A 39 12.43 -5.27 -13.34
N GLU A 40 13.00 -6.33 -12.79
CA GLU A 40 12.28 -7.40 -12.10
C GLU A 40 11.70 -6.91 -10.76
N ASP A 41 12.47 -6.16 -9.98
CA ASP A 41 12.03 -5.59 -8.71
C ASP A 41 10.84 -4.65 -8.89
N ILE A 42 10.85 -3.80 -9.92
CA ILE A 42 9.72 -2.90 -10.23
C ILE A 42 8.47 -3.71 -10.56
N LYS A 43 8.58 -4.79 -11.34
CA LYS A 43 7.44 -5.67 -11.64
C LYS A 43 6.90 -6.31 -10.37
N HIS A 44 7.80 -6.80 -9.51
CA HIS A 44 7.41 -7.39 -8.24
C HIS A 44 6.69 -6.38 -7.33
N LEU A 45 7.23 -5.17 -7.18
CA LEU A 45 6.60 -4.09 -6.42
C LEU A 45 5.21 -3.75 -6.96
N SER A 46 5.04 -3.69 -8.28
CA SER A 46 3.72 -3.48 -8.90
C SER A 46 2.71 -4.55 -8.49
N LEU A 47 3.11 -5.83 -8.45
CA LEU A 47 2.24 -6.93 -8.03
C LEU A 47 1.89 -6.84 -6.53
N VAL A 48 2.85 -6.47 -5.70
CA VAL A 48 2.63 -6.25 -4.26
C VAL A 48 1.63 -5.12 -4.04
N ILE A 49 1.79 -3.98 -4.73
CA ILE A 49 0.86 -2.84 -4.64
C ILE A 49 -0.56 -3.27 -5.02
N GLN A 50 -0.72 -3.99 -6.13
CA GLN A 50 -2.03 -4.51 -6.55
C GLN A 50 -2.64 -5.45 -5.50
N SER A 51 -1.83 -6.31 -4.89
CA SER A 51 -2.27 -7.21 -3.82
C SER A 51 -2.77 -6.43 -2.60
N VAL A 52 -2.00 -5.44 -2.14
CA VAL A 52 -2.37 -4.58 -1.01
C VAL A 52 -3.66 -3.81 -1.31
N GLN A 53 -3.81 -3.26 -2.51
CA GLN A 53 -5.03 -2.56 -2.92
C GLN A 53 -6.27 -3.47 -2.89
N ARG A 54 -6.17 -4.70 -3.42
CA ARG A 54 -7.26 -5.68 -3.37
C ARG A 54 -7.62 -6.06 -1.93
N ASN A 55 -6.62 -6.30 -1.08
CA ASN A 55 -6.84 -6.64 0.32
C ASN A 55 -7.49 -5.50 1.09
N TYR A 56 -7.06 -4.26 0.83
CA TYR A 56 -7.65 -3.08 1.44
C TYR A 56 -9.11 -2.90 1.02
N GLN A 57 -9.44 -3.07 -0.27
CA GLN A 57 -10.82 -3.02 -0.73
C GLN A 57 -11.69 -4.11 -0.09
N ALA A 58 -11.19 -5.35 0.00
CA ALA A 58 -11.92 -6.43 0.68
C ALA A 58 -12.19 -6.12 2.16
N LEU A 59 -11.24 -5.47 2.85
CA LEU A 59 -11.41 -5.04 4.23
C LEU A 59 -12.48 -3.94 4.35
N LEU A 60 -12.51 -2.99 3.41
CA LEU A 60 -13.55 -1.97 3.36
C LEU A 60 -14.94 -2.58 3.14
N ASP A 61 -15.06 -3.53 2.21
CA ASP A 61 -16.32 -4.22 1.91
C ASP A 61 -16.82 -5.01 3.14
N GLN A 62 -15.91 -5.71 3.84
CA GLN A 62 -16.24 -6.42 5.08
C GLN A 62 -16.66 -5.46 6.20
N ASN A 63 -15.98 -4.33 6.35
CA ASN A 63 -16.36 -3.31 7.33
C ASN A 63 -17.77 -2.78 7.04
N GLN A 64 -18.05 -2.45 5.78
CA GLN A 64 -19.37 -1.99 5.36
C GLN A 64 -20.46 -3.05 5.60
N HIS A 65 -20.15 -4.33 5.34
CA HIS A 65 -21.06 -5.44 5.64
C HIS A 65 -21.36 -5.55 7.14
N LEU A 66 -20.34 -5.49 7.99
CA LEU A 66 -20.49 -5.53 9.45
C LEU A 66 -21.31 -4.35 9.97
N GLN A 67 -21.07 -3.13 9.47
CA GLN A 67 -21.87 -1.96 9.82
C GLN A 67 -23.35 -2.15 9.48
N ASN A 68 -23.65 -2.66 8.28
CA ASN A 68 -25.02 -2.94 7.86
C ASN A 68 -25.68 -4.02 8.73
N LEU A 69 -24.94 -5.09 9.07
CA LEU A 69 -25.42 -6.14 9.97
C LEU A 69 -25.74 -5.58 11.36
N LEU A 70 -24.85 -4.76 11.92
CA LEU A 70 -25.06 -4.10 13.21
C LEU A 70 -26.28 -3.17 13.19
N LEU A 71 -26.47 -2.39 12.13
CA LEU A 71 -27.68 -1.56 11.97
C LEU A 71 -28.95 -2.40 11.91
N ASN A 72 -28.93 -3.54 11.21
CA ASN A 72 -30.07 -4.44 11.15
C ASN A 72 -30.38 -5.08 12.51
N LEU A 73 -29.35 -5.44 13.29
CA LEU A 73 -29.53 -5.91 14.67
C LEU A 73 -30.17 -4.84 15.55
N VAL A 74 -29.73 -3.58 15.43
CA VAL A 74 -30.31 -2.46 16.16
C VAL A 74 -31.79 -2.23 15.78
N LYS A 75 -32.16 -2.37 14.50
CA LYS A 75 -33.56 -2.27 14.05
C LYS A 75 -34.47 -3.32 14.69
N ASN A 76 -33.95 -4.53 14.91
CA ASN A 76 -34.68 -5.66 15.50
C ASN A 76 -34.52 -5.74 17.03
N CYS A 77 -33.89 -4.73 17.64
CA CYS A 77 -33.63 -4.68 19.07
C CYS A 77 -34.93 -4.33 19.82
N TYR A 78 -35.55 -5.31 20.48
CA TYR A 78 -36.71 -5.11 21.36
C TYR A 78 -36.26 -4.51 22.70
N CYS A 79 -35.90 -3.23 22.71
CA CYS A 79 -35.72 -2.49 23.95
C CYS A 79 -37.07 -1.85 24.36
N TRP A 80 -37.35 -1.75 25.66
CA TRP A 80 -38.61 -1.18 26.18
C TRP A 80 -38.84 0.26 25.72
N GLU A 81 -40.11 0.67 25.67
CA GLU A 81 -40.50 2.04 25.29
C GLU A 81 -39.78 3.08 26.15
N GLY A 82 -39.15 4.06 25.49
CA GLY A 82 -38.46 5.18 26.13
C GLY A 82 -36.95 5.01 26.33
N ASN A 83 -36.35 3.83 26.12
CA ASN A 83 -34.89 3.71 26.14
C ASN A 83 -34.39 2.56 25.26
N ARG A 84 -33.63 2.88 24.20
CA ARG A 84 -32.81 1.85 23.55
C ARG A 84 -31.81 1.35 24.59
N CYS A 85 -31.83 0.06 24.87
CA CYS A 85 -30.93 -0.61 25.77
C CYS A 85 -29.46 -0.29 25.46
N GLN A 86 -28.62 -0.20 26.50
CA GLN A 86 -27.25 0.32 26.44
C GLN A 86 -26.42 -0.29 25.29
N ASN A 87 -26.60 -1.57 25.00
CA ASN A 87 -25.90 -2.27 23.92
C ASN A 87 -26.25 -1.69 22.53
N CYS A 88 -27.53 -1.40 22.26
CA CYS A 88 -27.98 -0.85 20.99
C CYS A 88 -27.55 0.63 20.83
N GLN A 89 -27.39 1.38 21.92
CA GLN A 89 -26.74 2.70 21.87
C GLN A 89 -25.24 2.61 21.59
N ASN A 90 -24.51 1.71 22.26
CA ASN A 90 -23.07 1.52 22.06
C ASN A 90 -22.76 1.15 20.60
N ILE A 91 -23.59 0.29 19.99
CA ILE A 91 -23.47 -0.07 18.57
C ILE A 91 -23.65 1.17 17.68
N LEU A 92 -24.70 1.97 17.90
CA LEU A 92 -24.94 3.19 17.11
C LEU A 92 -23.81 4.21 17.27
N GLN A 93 -23.28 4.40 18.48
CA GLN A 93 -22.15 5.28 18.72
C GLN A 93 -20.87 4.79 18.03
N ALA A 94 -20.61 3.48 18.03
CA ALA A 94 -19.46 2.89 17.35
C ALA A 94 -19.52 3.09 15.83
N ILE A 95 -20.72 2.99 15.24
CA ILE A 95 -20.96 3.27 13.82
C ILE A 95 -20.82 4.77 13.54
N ALA A 96 -21.39 5.64 14.38
CA ALA A 96 -21.37 7.09 14.18
C ALA A 96 -19.97 7.71 14.29
N LYS A 97 -19.07 7.10 15.10
CA LYS A 97 -17.67 7.53 15.25
C LYS A 97 -16.77 7.11 14.09
N ASN A 98 -17.18 6.11 13.30
CA ASN A 98 -16.46 5.65 12.11
C ASN A 98 -17.32 5.86 10.86
N PRO A 99 -17.60 7.11 10.44
CA PRO A 99 -18.22 7.34 9.15
C PRO A 99 -17.23 6.85 8.08
N THR A 100 -17.54 5.72 7.43
CA THR A 100 -16.74 5.19 6.34
C THR A 100 -16.66 6.28 5.26
N HIS A 101 -15.50 6.89 5.12
CA HIS A 101 -15.29 8.12 4.35
C HIS A 101 -15.20 7.86 2.84
N LEU A 102 -16.08 7.01 2.30
CA LEU A 102 -15.96 6.46 0.96
C LEU A 102 -17.20 6.55 0.06
N ASP A 103 -18.35 7.04 0.54
CA ASP A 103 -19.48 7.31 -0.35
C ASP A 103 -19.87 8.79 -0.34
N SER A 104 -19.70 9.45 -1.48
CA SER A 104 -20.46 10.65 -1.81
C SER A 104 -21.92 10.23 -2.03
N VAL A 105 -22.74 10.40 -0.98
CA VAL A 105 -24.23 10.47 -0.92
C VAL A 105 -24.88 9.38 -0.05
N PRO A 106 -25.85 9.73 0.85
CA PRO A 106 -26.08 11.02 1.47
C PRO A 106 -26.02 10.95 3.01
N THR A 107 -25.71 12.12 3.54
CA THR A 107 -26.07 12.69 4.84
C THR A 107 -27.34 12.11 5.49
N GLU A 108 -28.31 11.57 4.75
CA GLU A 108 -29.53 10.88 5.23
C GLU A 108 -29.27 9.65 6.12
N LYS A 109 -28.35 8.73 5.77
CA LYS A 109 -28.07 7.55 6.62
C LYS A 109 -27.47 7.96 7.96
N TYR A 110 -26.58 8.95 7.92
CA TYR A 110 -25.97 9.52 9.12
C TYR A 110 -26.99 10.35 9.91
N GLN A 111 -27.87 11.09 9.23
CA GLN A 111 -28.98 11.81 9.84
C GLN A 111 -29.97 10.86 10.52
N ASP A 112 -30.26 9.69 9.95
CA ASP A 112 -31.11 8.68 10.59
C ASP A 112 -30.42 8.15 11.88
N ILE A 113 -29.13 7.83 11.83
CA ILE A 113 -28.36 7.43 13.02
C ILE A 113 -28.35 8.53 14.09
N VAL A 114 -28.05 9.78 13.71
CA VAL A 114 -28.05 10.94 14.62
C VAL A 114 -29.45 11.22 15.17
N THR A 115 -30.50 11.08 14.37
CA THR A 115 -31.90 11.22 14.80
C THR A 115 -32.26 10.12 15.79
N GLN A 116 -31.84 8.88 15.55
CA GLN A 116 -32.04 7.77 16.47
C GLN A 116 -31.27 7.94 17.78
N LEU A 117 -30.09 8.57 17.77
CA LEU A 117 -29.35 8.95 18.97
C LEU A 117 -30.00 10.11 19.75
N ARG A 118 -30.66 11.05 19.06
CA ARG A 118 -31.32 12.21 19.69
C ARG A 118 -32.64 11.89 20.39
N LYS A 119 -33.27 10.73 20.14
CA LYS A 119 -34.53 10.28 20.79
C LYS A 119 -34.38 9.95 22.30
N GLN A 120 -33.31 10.40 22.95
CA GLN A 120 -33.03 10.21 24.37
C GLN A 120 -33.04 11.50 25.20
N ASN A 121 -33.26 12.67 24.59
CA ASN A 121 -33.49 13.93 25.31
C ASN A 121 -34.97 14.28 25.34
#